data_AF-A0A2V6XDR1-F1
#
_entry.id   AF-A0A2V6XDR1-F1
#
_cell.length_a   1.000
_cell.length_b   1.000
_cell.length_c   1.000
_cell.angle_alpha   90.00
_cell.angle_beta   90.00
_cell.angle_gamma   90.00
#
_symmetry.space_group_name_H-M   'P 1'
#
loop_
_entity.id
_entity.type
_entity.pdbx_description
1 polymer ?
#
loop_
_entity_poly.entity_id
_entity_poly.type
_entity_poly.pdbx_seq_one_letter_code
_entity_poly.pdbx_strand_id
1 'polypeptide(L)'
;MNYFGHTVLAVRRGGDRAFVLGSMLPDFATMIGARPPRTEHVDIDSGMRFHWKTDEAFHRSPTFQQLTRQAVAWLSTRGVRSGSALAVAHIGVELLLDASLSGDEGAQRAYLSALDGAAHEELGRYLTWASGEQRVRFDQLRARLLERGAIAGDIAPETVAERLRRALAARPRLALDDAAVLAARDWALAARPGISACAAPLVCELASQLP
;
A
#
# COMPACT_ATOMS: atom_id res chain seq x y z
N MET A 1 -1.16 -6.13 0.21
CA MET A 1 -1.62 -4.99 1.05
C MET A 1 -0.99 -3.75 0.44
N ASN A 2 -0.92 -2.60 1.10
CA ASN A 2 -0.04 -1.52 0.63
C ASN A 2 1.09 -1.30 1.66
N TYR A 3 1.94 -0.30 1.44
CA TYR A 3 3.23 -0.17 2.12
C TYR A 3 3.13 -0.19 3.65
N PHE A 4 2.04 0.30 4.23
CA PHE A 4 1.89 0.31 5.69
C PHE A 4 1.50 -1.07 6.23
N GLY A 5 0.62 -1.80 5.54
CA GLY A 5 0.35 -3.21 5.87
C GLY A 5 1.61 -4.07 5.82
N HIS A 6 2.49 -3.84 4.83
CA HIS A 6 3.80 -4.51 4.77
C HIS A 6 4.71 -4.12 5.94
N THR A 7 4.65 -2.87 6.40
CA THR A 7 5.37 -2.42 7.60
C THR A 7 4.90 -3.16 8.84
N VAL A 8 3.58 -3.28 9.05
CA VAL A 8 2.99 -3.98 10.20
C VAL A 8 3.49 -5.43 10.27
N LEU A 9 3.46 -6.15 9.15
CA LEU A 9 3.97 -7.53 9.10
C LEU A 9 5.48 -7.61 9.27
N ALA A 10 6.24 -6.66 8.72
CA ALA A 10 7.69 -6.61 8.88
C ALA A 10 8.11 -6.38 10.34
N VAL A 11 7.40 -5.51 11.06
CA VAL A 11 7.64 -5.26 12.50
C VAL A 11 7.34 -6.49 13.34
N ARG A 12 6.27 -7.24 13.03
CA ARG A 12 5.96 -8.50 13.73
C ARG A 12 7.03 -9.57 13.57
N ARG A 13 7.78 -9.55 12.46
CA ARG A 13 8.94 -10.42 12.24
C ARG A 13 10.17 -9.98 13.03
N GLY A 14 10.13 -8.83 13.71
CA GLY A 14 11.28 -8.22 14.35
C GLY A 14 12.26 -7.59 13.36
N GLY A 15 11.78 -7.22 12.17
CA GLY A 15 12.61 -6.58 11.15
C GLY A 15 13.17 -5.24 11.62
N ASP A 16 14.45 -5.01 11.35
CA ASP A 16 15.10 -3.74 11.62
C ASP A 16 14.68 -2.65 10.60
N ARG A 17 15.25 -1.45 10.74
CA ARG A 17 14.96 -0.30 9.88
C ARG A 17 15.21 -0.59 8.38
N ALA A 18 16.27 -1.33 8.06
CA ALA A 18 16.62 -1.65 6.67
C ALA A 18 15.66 -2.68 6.06
N PHE A 19 15.28 -3.69 6.85
CA PHE A 19 14.27 -4.68 6.46
C PHE A 19 12.90 -4.04 6.23
N VAL A 20 12.47 -3.16 7.14
CA VAL A 20 11.20 -2.42 7.01
C VAL A 20 11.20 -1.50 5.79
N LEU A 21 12.32 -0.81 5.50
CA LEU A 21 12.46 -0.07 4.24
C LEU A 21 12.30 -0.99 3.04
N GLY A 22 13.00 -2.12 3.04
CA GLY A 22 12.91 -3.16 2.00
C GLY A 22 11.48 -3.61 1.73
N SER A 23 10.66 -3.80 2.77
CA SER A 23 9.28 -4.27 2.62
C SER A 23 8.32 -3.25 2.00
N MET A 24 8.69 -1.96 1.98
CA MET A 24 7.89 -0.89 1.38
C MET A 24 8.37 -0.46 -0.01
N LEU A 25 9.63 -0.74 -0.36
CA LEU A 25 10.23 -0.24 -1.61
C LEU A 25 9.48 -0.65 -2.89
N PRO A 26 8.92 -1.88 -3.02
CA PRO A 26 8.16 -2.23 -4.21
C PRO A 26 6.90 -1.38 -4.42
N ASP A 27 6.20 -1.01 -3.33
CA ASP A 27 5.05 -0.11 -3.39
C ASP A 27 5.49 1.31 -3.75
N PHE A 28 6.57 1.80 -3.12
CA PHE A 28 7.12 3.12 -3.45
C PHE A 28 7.57 3.22 -4.90
N ALA A 29 8.17 2.16 -5.45
CA ALA A 29 8.53 2.09 -6.87
C ALA A 29 7.27 2.20 -7.76
N THR A 30 6.20 1.49 -7.42
CA THR A 30 4.91 1.59 -8.12
C THR A 30 4.35 3.02 -8.05
N MET A 31 4.40 3.67 -6.89
CA MET A 31 3.91 5.04 -6.69
C MET A 31 4.65 6.09 -7.53
N ILE A 32 5.93 5.88 -7.85
CA ILE A 32 6.72 6.77 -8.72
C ILE A 32 6.76 6.31 -10.18
N GLY A 33 6.04 5.24 -10.53
CA GLY A 33 5.99 4.67 -11.88
C GLY A 33 7.31 4.02 -12.32
N ALA A 34 8.04 3.41 -11.39
CA ALA A 34 9.32 2.76 -11.62
C ALA A 34 9.27 1.25 -11.29
N ARG A 35 10.34 0.53 -11.65
CA ARG A 35 10.60 -0.81 -11.12
C ARG A 35 11.30 -0.69 -9.76
N PRO A 36 11.15 -1.69 -8.86
CA PRO A 36 11.88 -1.69 -7.59
C PRO A 36 13.40 -1.53 -7.82
N PRO A 37 14.11 -0.79 -6.95
CA PRO A 37 15.54 -0.58 -7.10
C PRO A 37 16.29 -1.90 -6.85
N ARG A 38 17.52 -1.99 -7.38
CA ARG A 38 18.46 -3.04 -6.97
C ARG A 38 19.19 -2.60 -5.70
N THR A 39 19.61 -3.54 -4.88
CA THR A 39 20.39 -3.29 -3.66
C THR A 39 21.36 -4.43 -3.39
N GLU A 40 22.51 -4.12 -2.83
CA GLU A 40 23.47 -5.09 -2.28
C GLU A 40 23.35 -5.21 -0.75
N HIS A 41 22.54 -4.35 -0.12
CA HIS A 41 22.31 -4.41 1.32
C HIS A 41 21.38 -5.58 1.66
N VAL A 42 21.91 -6.55 2.40
CA VAL A 42 21.26 -7.84 2.69
C VAL A 42 19.87 -7.67 3.31
N ASP A 43 19.70 -6.78 4.30
CA ASP A 43 18.41 -6.62 4.97
C ASP A 43 17.36 -5.92 4.11
N ILE A 44 17.77 -4.97 3.25
CA ILE A 44 16.86 -4.33 2.29
C ILE A 44 16.38 -5.35 1.26
N ASP A 45 17.30 -6.17 0.71
CA ASP A 45 16.92 -7.25 -0.23
C ASP A 45 15.98 -8.28 0.44
N SER A 46 16.30 -8.67 1.68
CA SER A 46 15.46 -9.55 2.48
C SER A 46 14.05 -8.97 2.70
N GLY A 47 13.96 -7.67 3.00
CA GLY A 47 12.69 -6.95 3.12
C GLY A 47 11.88 -6.94 1.82
N MET A 48 12.53 -6.71 0.67
CA MET A 48 11.86 -6.77 -0.64
C MET A 48 11.34 -8.18 -0.96
N ARG A 49 12.13 -9.22 -0.64
CA ARG A 49 11.66 -10.61 -0.76
C ARG A 49 10.49 -10.92 0.16
N PHE A 50 10.52 -10.39 1.37
CA PHE A 50 9.42 -10.51 2.31
C PHE A 50 8.14 -9.82 1.80
N HIS A 51 8.26 -8.65 1.17
CA HIS A 51 7.14 -7.98 0.51
C HIS A 51 6.48 -8.89 -0.53
N TRP A 52 7.24 -9.47 -1.47
CA TRP A 52 6.65 -10.32 -2.51
C TRP A 52 5.96 -11.57 -1.96
N LYS A 53 6.53 -12.20 -0.93
CA LYS A 53 5.88 -13.33 -0.23
C LYS A 53 4.60 -12.91 0.47
N THR A 54 4.62 -11.75 1.12
CA THR A 54 3.46 -11.17 1.79
C THR A 54 2.34 -10.89 0.81
N ASP A 55 2.67 -10.32 -0.35
CA ASP A 55 1.69 -10.01 -1.39
C ASP A 55 1.10 -11.28 -1.99
N GLU A 56 1.93 -12.28 -2.29
CA GLU A 56 1.44 -13.58 -2.74
C GLU A 56 0.45 -14.19 -1.74
N ALA A 57 0.81 -14.23 -0.45
CA ALA A 57 -0.07 -14.75 0.59
C ALA A 57 -1.37 -13.92 0.73
N PHE A 58 -1.25 -12.59 0.68
CA PHE A 58 -2.37 -11.67 0.78
C PHE A 58 -3.37 -11.81 -0.37
N HIS A 59 -2.90 -11.84 -1.61
CA HIS A 59 -3.77 -12.00 -2.78
C HIS A 59 -4.41 -13.39 -2.85
N ARG A 60 -3.81 -14.40 -2.20
CA ARG A 60 -4.39 -15.74 -2.02
C ARG A 60 -5.34 -15.85 -0.83
N SER A 61 -5.35 -14.89 0.09
CA SER A 61 -6.22 -14.94 1.28
C SER A 61 -7.70 -14.93 0.90
N PRO A 62 -8.53 -15.86 1.43
CA PRO A 62 -9.97 -15.85 1.23
C PRO A 62 -10.62 -14.52 1.63
N THR A 63 -10.12 -13.89 2.69
CA THR A 63 -10.61 -12.61 3.22
C THR A 63 -10.46 -11.50 2.18
N PHE A 64 -9.25 -11.32 1.64
CA PHE A 64 -9.01 -10.28 0.62
C PHE A 64 -9.85 -10.51 -0.64
N GLN A 65 -9.95 -11.77 -1.10
CA GLN A 65 -10.74 -12.11 -2.26
C GLN A 65 -12.24 -11.84 -2.04
N GLN A 66 -12.75 -12.14 -0.84
CA GLN A 66 -14.14 -11.85 -0.48
C GLN A 66 -14.42 -10.34 -0.47
N LEU A 67 -13.58 -9.55 0.21
CA LEU A 67 -13.71 -8.08 0.25
C LEU A 67 -13.67 -7.48 -1.15
N THR A 68 -12.75 -7.95 -2.00
CA THR A 68 -12.63 -7.51 -3.39
C THR A 68 -13.89 -7.87 -4.19
N ARG A 69 -14.41 -9.10 -4.09
CA ARG A 69 -15.65 -9.51 -4.78
C ARG A 69 -16.85 -8.67 -4.36
N GLN A 70 -17.00 -8.42 -3.06
CA GLN A 70 -18.08 -7.57 -2.52
C GLN A 70 -17.98 -6.15 -3.07
N ALA A 71 -16.78 -5.57 -3.10
CA ALA A 71 -16.54 -4.25 -3.67
C ALA A 71 -16.86 -4.19 -5.17
N VAL A 72 -16.42 -5.18 -5.95
CA VAL A 72 -16.74 -5.27 -7.39
C VAL A 72 -18.25 -5.31 -7.62
N ALA A 73 -18.98 -6.15 -6.87
CA ALA A 73 -20.43 -6.23 -6.99
C ALA A 73 -21.11 -4.89 -6.63
N TRP A 74 -20.67 -4.26 -5.54
CA TRP A 74 -21.20 -2.97 -5.11
C TRP A 74 -20.99 -1.87 -6.17
N LEU A 75 -19.81 -1.80 -6.77
CA LEU A 75 -19.46 -0.80 -7.80
C LEU A 75 -20.17 -1.08 -9.12
N SER A 76 -20.25 -2.35 -9.52
CA SER A 76 -20.89 -2.77 -10.77
C SER A 76 -22.40 -2.46 -10.79
N THR A 77 -23.09 -2.68 -9.65
CA THR A 77 -24.51 -2.32 -9.51
C THR A 77 -24.78 -0.81 -9.62
N ARG A 78 -23.74 0.02 -9.56
CA ARG A 78 -23.78 1.48 -9.74
C ARG A 78 -23.19 1.94 -11.07
N GLY A 79 -23.01 1.03 -12.02
CA GLY A 79 -22.60 1.36 -13.39
C GLY A 79 -21.10 1.59 -13.57
N VAL A 80 -20.27 1.33 -12.57
CA VAL A 80 -18.82 1.40 -12.76
C VAL A 80 -18.37 0.29 -13.72
N ARG A 81 -17.64 0.65 -14.77
CA ARG A 81 -17.14 -0.30 -15.79
C ARG A 81 -16.35 -1.43 -15.12
N SER A 82 -16.55 -2.67 -15.56
CA SER A 82 -15.93 -3.88 -14.97
C SER A 82 -14.44 -3.75 -14.65
N GLY A 83 -13.63 -3.27 -15.60
CA GLY A 83 -12.19 -3.07 -15.37
C GLY A 83 -11.88 -2.04 -14.27
N SER A 84 -12.57 -0.90 -14.30
CA SER A 84 -12.45 0.14 -13.27
C SER A 84 -12.97 -0.35 -11.91
N ALA A 85 -14.07 -1.09 -11.88
CA ALA A 85 -14.65 -1.66 -10.66
C ALA A 85 -13.67 -2.64 -9.98
N LEU A 86 -13.04 -3.52 -10.76
CA LEU A 86 -12.01 -4.43 -10.25
C LEU A 86 -10.80 -3.67 -9.72
N ALA A 87 -10.31 -2.68 -10.47
CA ALA A 87 -9.15 -1.89 -10.07
C ALA A 87 -9.41 -1.07 -8.79
N VAL A 88 -10.60 -0.44 -8.69
CA VAL A 88 -11.04 0.26 -7.49
C VAL A 88 -11.19 -0.69 -6.31
N ALA A 89 -11.83 -1.84 -6.50
CA ALA A 89 -12.00 -2.83 -5.45
C ALA A 89 -10.66 -3.31 -4.90
N HIS A 90 -9.72 -3.68 -5.78
CA HIS A 90 -8.40 -4.18 -5.38
C HIS A 90 -7.61 -3.13 -4.60
N ILE A 91 -7.34 -1.98 -5.22
CA ILE A 91 -6.52 -0.91 -4.63
C ILE A 91 -7.21 -0.28 -3.42
N GLY A 92 -8.54 -0.11 -3.51
CA GLY A 92 -9.33 0.50 -2.45
C GLY A 92 -9.34 -0.34 -1.18
N VAL A 93 -9.46 -1.67 -1.30
CA VAL A 93 -9.43 -2.57 -0.14
C VAL A 93 -8.06 -2.48 0.55
N GLU A 94 -6.97 -2.49 -0.22
CA GLU A 94 -5.61 -2.31 0.33
C GLU A 94 -5.46 -0.97 1.06
N LEU A 95 -5.92 0.13 0.47
CA LEU A 95 -5.87 1.46 1.10
C LEU A 95 -6.65 1.52 2.42
N LEU A 96 -7.84 0.92 2.47
CA LEU A 96 -8.68 0.91 3.68
C LEU A 96 -8.14 -0.04 4.75
N LEU A 97 -7.48 -1.13 4.36
CA LEU A 97 -6.77 -2.01 5.28
C LEU A 97 -5.60 -1.27 5.93
N ASP A 98 -4.74 -0.60 5.16
CA ASP A 98 -3.61 0.18 5.67
C ASP A 98 -4.10 1.28 6.65
N ALA A 99 -5.18 1.98 6.32
CA ALA A 99 -5.78 2.94 7.23
C ALA A 99 -6.29 2.27 8.52
N SER A 100 -6.94 1.10 8.42
CA SER A 100 -7.44 0.37 9.59
C SER A 100 -6.32 -0.13 10.51
N LEU A 101 -5.10 -0.28 10.00
CA LEU A 101 -3.93 -0.68 10.77
C LEU A 101 -3.20 0.48 11.44
N SER A 102 -3.65 1.73 11.24
CA SER A 102 -2.94 2.94 11.71
C SER A 102 -2.73 3.01 13.23
N GLY A 103 -3.51 2.24 14.00
CA GLY A 103 -3.40 2.17 15.46
C GLY A 103 -2.16 1.41 15.96
N ASP A 104 -1.41 0.73 15.09
CA ASP A 104 -0.17 0.04 15.47
C ASP A 104 0.99 1.05 15.62
N GLU A 105 1.18 1.54 16.85
CA GLU A 105 2.23 2.51 17.17
C GLU A 105 3.65 2.02 16.86
N GLY A 106 3.89 0.71 16.98
CA GLY A 106 5.18 0.09 16.65
C GLY A 106 5.47 0.20 15.15
N ALA A 107 4.46 -0.14 14.33
CA ALA A 107 4.52 0.03 12.89
C ALA A 107 4.65 1.49 12.47
N GLN A 108 3.97 2.44 13.13
CA GLN A 108 4.10 3.88 12.84
C GLN A 108 5.53 4.37 13.06
N ARG A 109 6.16 4.00 14.19
CA ARG A 109 7.56 4.37 14.48
C ARG A 109 8.53 3.73 13.47
N ALA A 110 8.33 2.45 13.14
CA ALA A 110 9.17 1.75 12.18
C ALA A 110 9.04 2.34 10.77
N TYR A 111 7.82 2.67 10.34
CA TYR A 111 7.53 3.35 9.08
C TYR A 111 8.28 4.67 8.94
N LEU A 112 8.14 5.56 9.94
CA LEU A 112 8.79 6.87 9.92
C LEU A 112 10.32 6.75 10.01
N SER A 113 10.82 5.83 10.85
CA SER A 113 12.25 5.55 10.96
C SER A 113 12.85 5.05 9.65
N ALA A 114 12.15 4.14 8.94
CA ALA A 114 12.58 3.65 7.64
C ALA A 114 12.56 4.74 6.55
N LEU A 115 11.56 5.63 6.56
CA LEU A 115 11.51 6.77 5.63
C LEU A 115 12.62 7.79 5.89
N ASP A 116 12.93 8.06 7.15
CA ASP A 116 14.04 8.94 7.54
C ASP A 116 15.37 8.35 7.07
N GLY A 117 15.63 7.09 7.44
CA GLY A 117 16.84 6.36 7.06
C GLY A 117 16.97 6.07 5.56
N ALA A 118 15.91 6.22 4.77
CA ALA A 118 15.96 6.05 3.30
C ALA A 118 16.65 7.21 2.56
N ALA A 119 17.09 8.26 3.27
CA ALA A 119 17.87 9.35 2.69
C ALA A 119 19.19 8.86 2.06
N HIS A 120 19.75 9.64 1.13
CA HIS A 120 20.90 9.21 0.32
C HIS A 120 22.14 8.94 1.15
N GLU A 121 22.38 9.76 2.15
CA GLU A 121 23.48 9.69 3.10
C GLU A 121 23.43 8.45 4.01
N GLU A 122 22.29 7.76 4.10
CA GLU A 122 22.06 6.58 4.94
C GLU A 122 21.78 5.32 4.12
N LEU A 123 20.61 4.68 4.30
CA LEU A 123 20.26 3.43 3.60
C LEU A 123 20.03 3.68 2.11
N GLY A 124 19.65 4.91 1.74
CA GLY A 124 19.42 5.30 0.36
C GLY A 124 20.66 5.24 -0.53
N ARG A 125 21.90 5.20 0.01
CA ARG A 125 23.11 4.97 -0.79
C ARG A 125 23.21 3.57 -1.37
N TYR A 126 22.52 2.61 -0.77
CA TYR A 126 22.51 1.21 -1.22
C TYR A 126 21.45 0.94 -2.29
N LEU A 127 20.60 1.93 -2.61
CA LEU A 127 19.53 1.79 -3.58
C LEU A 127 19.98 2.24 -4.98
N THR A 128 20.07 1.28 -5.89
CA THR A 128 20.35 1.52 -7.31
C THR A 128 19.06 1.56 -8.12
N TRP A 129 18.59 2.77 -8.40
CA TRP A 129 17.47 3.02 -9.32
C TRP A 129 17.93 2.94 -10.79
N ALA A 130 17.00 2.69 -11.71
CA ALA A 130 17.36 2.53 -13.13
C ALA A 130 17.82 3.85 -13.79
N SER A 131 17.47 5.00 -13.20
CA SER A 131 17.94 6.32 -13.64
C SER A 131 18.00 7.32 -12.47
N GLY A 132 18.77 8.39 -12.65
CA GLY A 132 18.80 9.51 -11.71
C GLY A 132 17.45 10.20 -11.54
N GLU A 133 16.60 10.20 -12.58
CA GLU A 133 15.25 10.74 -12.49
C GLU A 133 14.36 9.92 -11.53
N GLN A 134 14.43 8.58 -11.59
CA GLN A 134 13.70 7.72 -10.65
C GLN A 134 14.16 7.95 -9.22
N ARG A 135 15.47 8.17 -9.02
CA ARG A 135 16.02 8.54 -7.72
C ARG A 135 15.41 9.85 -7.21
N VAL A 136 15.38 10.90 -8.02
CA VAL A 136 14.78 12.18 -7.66
C VAL A 136 13.29 12.03 -7.30
N ARG A 137 12.52 11.25 -8.08
CA ARG A 137 11.10 10.99 -7.78
C ARG A 137 10.91 10.23 -6.47
N PHE A 138 11.81 9.28 -6.16
CA PHE A 138 11.80 8.58 -4.88
C PHE A 138 12.08 9.53 -3.71
N ASP A 139 13.10 10.39 -3.83
CA ASP A 139 13.44 11.36 -2.77
C ASP A 139 12.29 12.36 -2.55
N GLN A 140 11.61 12.79 -3.61
CA GLN A 140 10.40 13.62 -3.53
C GLN A 140 9.21 12.88 -2.90
N LEU A 141 9.03 11.58 -3.19
CA LEU A 141 8.01 10.76 -2.53
C LEU A 141 8.31 10.65 -1.04
N ARG A 142 9.54 10.30 -0.66
CA ARG A 142 10.01 10.18 0.72
C ARG A 142 9.76 11.47 1.51
N ALA A 143 10.18 12.62 0.97
CA ALA A 143 9.98 13.92 1.61
C ALA A 143 8.49 14.22 1.87
N ARG A 144 7.62 13.98 0.88
CA ARG A 144 6.16 14.18 1.04
C ARG A 144 5.53 13.22 2.06
N LEU A 145 6.04 11.99 2.15
CA LEU A 145 5.55 11.02 3.14
C LEU A 145 6.00 11.39 4.56
N LEU A 146 7.24 11.87 4.73
CA LEU A 146 7.74 12.39 6.01
C LEU A 146 6.97 13.64 6.44
N GLU A 147 6.72 14.58 5.54
CA GLU A 147 5.92 15.79 5.81
C GLU A 147 4.49 15.44 6.24
N ARG A 148 3.90 14.40 5.63
CA ARG A 148 2.59 13.88 6.06
C ARG A 148 2.64 13.23 7.44
N GLY A 149 3.74 12.59 7.80
CA GLY A 149 3.91 11.91 9.08
C GLY A 149 3.14 10.59 9.18
N ALA A 150 2.60 10.31 10.36
CA ALA A 150 1.91 9.06 10.68
C ALA A 150 0.72 8.79 9.74
N ILE A 151 0.44 7.51 9.51
CA ILE A 151 -0.74 7.09 8.75
C ILE A 151 -1.99 7.41 9.56
N ALA A 152 -2.93 8.15 8.97
CA ALA A 152 -4.23 8.46 9.57
C ALA A 152 -5.23 7.33 9.31
N GLY A 153 -5.90 6.86 10.37
CA GLY A 153 -6.90 5.79 10.28
C GLY A 153 -8.27 6.25 9.80
N ASP A 154 -8.57 7.53 9.96
CA ASP A 154 -9.82 8.18 9.57
C ASP A 154 -9.73 8.85 8.20
N ILE A 155 -9.04 8.23 7.24
CA ILE A 155 -8.91 8.78 5.88
C ILE A 155 -10.30 9.12 5.30
N ALA A 156 -10.57 10.39 4.96
CA ALA A 156 -11.88 10.76 4.42
C ALA A 156 -12.22 9.98 3.13
N PRO A 157 -13.47 9.54 2.90
CA PRO A 157 -13.86 8.82 1.68
C PRO A 157 -13.52 9.56 0.38
N GLU A 158 -13.59 10.89 0.38
CA GLU A 158 -13.20 11.76 -0.73
C GLU A 158 -11.70 11.62 -1.04
N THR A 159 -10.89 11.52 0.01
CA THR A 159 -9.45 11.30 -0.13
C THR A 159 -9.15 9.92 -0.69
N VAL A 160 -9.92 8.89 -0.32
CA VAL A 160 -9.81 7.54 -0.91
C VAL A 160 -10.14 7.58 -2.41
N ALA A 161 -11.28 8.17 -2.77
CA ALA A 161 -11.69 8.29 -4.17
C ALA A 161 -10.68 9.08 -5.02
N GLU A 162 -10.15 10.17 -4.48
CA GLU A 162 -9.12 10.97 -5.17
C GLU A 162 -7.82 10.21 -5.38
N ARG A 163 -7.38 9.43 -4.38
CA ARG A 163 -6.20 8.56 -4.52
C ARG A 163 -6.41 7.51 -5.62
N LEU A 164 -7.59 6.89 -5.66
CA LEU A 164 -7.95 5.91 -6.69
C LEU A 164 -7.99 6.55 -8.08
N ARG A 165 -8.58 7.74 -8.21
CA ARG A 165 -8.60 8.51 -9.47
C ARG A 165 -7.18 8.74 -9.98
N ARG A 166 -6.28 9.24 -9.13
CA ARG A 166 -4.87 9.47 -9.48
C ARG A 166 -4.13 8.19 -9.85
N ALA A 167 -4.31 7.12 -9.06
CA ALA A 167 -3.65 5.84 -9.30
C ALA A 167 -4.05 5.21 -10.65
N LEU A 168 -5.26 5.48 -11.12
CA LEU A 168 -5.80 4.92 -12.37
C LEU A 168 -5.73 5.88 -13.56
N ALA A 169 -5.38 7.14 -13.36
CA ALA A 169 -5.38 8.18 -14.40
C ALA A 169 -4.48 7.83 -15.60
N ALA A 170 -3.31 7.23 -15.35
CA ALA A 170 -2.36 6.83 -16.39
C ALA A 170 -2.81 5.59 -17.21
N ARG A 171 -3.95 4.98 -16.86
CA ARG A 171 -4.46 3.76 -17.50
C ARG A 171 -5.82 4.06 -18.14
N PRO A 172 -5.88 4.52 -19.41
CA PRO A 172 -7.12 5.01 -20.02
C PRO A 172 -8.31 4.02 -19.93
N ARG A 173 -8.03 2.72 -20.04
CA ARG A 173 -9.06 1.68 -19.93
C ARG A 173 -9.65 1.53 -18.52
N LEU A 174 -8.94 1.98 -17.48
CA LEU A 174 -9.31 1.89 -16.07
C LEU A 174 -9.64 3.25 -15.43
N ALA A 175 -9.30 4.35 -16.10
CA ALA A 175 -9.54 5.69 -15.62
C ALA A 175 -11.01 5.88 -15.19
N LEU A 176 -11.18 6.60 -14.07
CA LEU A 176 -12.48 6.87 -13.48
C LEU A 176 -13.02 8.19 -14.03
N ASP A 177 -14.24 8.15 -14.55
CA ASP A 177 -15.03 9.36 -14.78
C ASP A 177 -15.60 9.88 -13.45
N ASP A 178 -16.24 11.06 -13.48
CA ASP A 178 -16.75 11.70 -12.27
C ASP A 178 -17.81 10.86 -11.55
N ALA A 179 -18.64 10.13 -12.30
CA ALA A 179 -19.64 9.23 -11.73
C ALA A 179 -18.98 8.04 -10.99
N ALA A 180 -17.95 7.44 -11.58
CA ALA A 180 -17.19 6.36 -10.96
C ALA A 180 -16.39 6.84 -9.73
N VAL A 181 -15.92 8.09 -9.72
CA VAL A 181 -15.27 8.70 -8.55
C VAL A 181 -16.26 8.86 -7.39
N LEU A 182 -17.47 9.34 -7.67
CA LEU A 182 -18.54 9.43 -6.66
C LEU A 182 -18.92 8.04 -6.13
N ALA A 183 -19.06 7.05 -7.01
CA ALA A 183 -19.32 5.67 -6.59
C ALA A 183 -18.18 5.11 -5.71
N ALA A 184 -16.92 5.36 -6.06
CA ALA A 184 -15.77 4.93 -5.25
C ALA A 184 -15.73 5.60 -3.88
N ARG A 185 -16.10 6.88 -3.77
CA ARG A 185 -16.25 7.59 -2.49
C ARG A 185 -17.30 6.92 -1.61
N ASP A 186 -18.49 6.74 -2.16
CA ASP A 186 -19.63 6.18 -1.41
C ASP A 186 -19.36 4.72 -1.01
N TRP A 187 -18.68 3.95 -1.87
CA TRP A 187 -18.18 2.63 -1.55
C TRP A 187 -17.19 2.66 -0.37
N ALA A 188 -16.20 3.56 -0.40
CA ALA A 188 -15.19 3.64 0.65
C ALA A 188 -15.80 3.99 2.02
N LEU A 189 -16.86 4.80 2.05
CA LEU A 189 -17.63 5.06 3.26
C LEU A 189 -18.36 3.79 3.74
N ALA A 190 -19.09 3.12 2.85
CA ALA A 190 -19.89 1.95 3.20
C ALA A 190 -19.05 0.72 3.59
N ALA A 191 -17.91 0.50 2.93
CA ALA A 191 -17.07 -0.68 3.11
C ALA A 191 -16.15 -0.61 4.34
N ARG A 192 -15.84 0.60 4.82
CA ARG A 192 -14.86 0.82 5.89
C ARG A 192 -15.10 -0.03 7.14
N PRO A 193 -16.30 -0.05 7.77
CA PRO A 193 -16.49 -0.82 9.00
C PRO A 193 -16.19 -2.32 8.82
N GLY A 194 -16.61 -2.90 7.69
CA GLY A 194 -16.35 -4.30 7.38
C GLY A 194 -14.86 -4.59 7.14
N ILE A 195 -14.18 -3.73 6.39
CA ILE A 195 -12.73 -3.87 6.15
C ILE A 195 -11.94 -3.71 7.45
N SER A 196 -12.28 -2.74 8.29
CA SER A 196 -11.62 -2.52 9.57
C SER A 196 -11.78 -3.71 10.51
N ALA A 197 -12.96 -4.34 10.55
CA ALA A 197 -13.19 -5.54 11.34
C ALA A 197 -12.32 -6.74 10.90
N CYS A 198 -11.95 -6.80 9.61
CA CYS A 198 -11.11 -7.87 9.07
C CYS A 198 -9.61 -7.60 9.16
N ALA A 199 -9.18 -6.35 9.37
CA ALA A 199 -7.77 -5.96 9.26
C ALA A 199 -6.84 -6.71 10.23
N ALA A 200 -7.13 -6.69 11.53
CA ALA A 200 -6.30 -7.37 12.52
C ALA A 200 -6.32 -8.92 12.37
N PRO A 201 -7.48 -9.58 12.19
CA PRO A 201 -7.52 -11.01 11.88
C PRO A 201 -6.70 -11.39 10.64
N LEU A 202 -6.79 -10.61 9.56
CA LEU A 202 -6.04 -10.85 8.34
C LEU A 202 -4.53 -10.73 8.56
N VAL A 203 -4.06 -9.73 9.31
CA VAL A 203 -2.63 -9.63 9.65
C VAL A 203 -2.17 -10.84 10.46
N CYS A 204 -2.97 -11.33 11.41
CA CYS A 204 -2.64 -12.54 12.16
C CYS A 204 -2.59 -13.79 11.27
N GLU A 205 -3.55 -13.93 10.34
CA GLU A 205 -3.58 -15.01 9.34
C GLU A 205 -2.29 -14.99 8.50
N LEU A 206 -1.94 -13.83 7.93
CA LEU A 206 -0.76 -13.68 7.07
C LEU A 206 0.53 -13.94 7.85
N ALA A 207 0.66 -13.40 9.06
CA ALA A 207 1.84 -13.61 9.89
C ALA A 207 2.10 -15.09 10.19
N SER A 208 1.06 -15.91 10.30
CA SER A 208 1.19 -17.37 10.54
C SER A 208 1.65 -18.17 9.32
N GLN A 209 1.51 -17.61 8.11
CA GLN A 209 1.87 -18.24 6.85
C GLN A 209 3.26 -17.81 6.35
N LEU A 210 3.79 -16.71 6.90
CA LEU A 210 5.07 -16.17 6.53
C LEU A 210 6.17 -16.79 7.41
N PRO A 211 7.32 -17.17 6.82
CA PRO A 211 8.43 -17.78 7.53
C PRO A 211 9.19 -16.78 8.40
#